data_AF-A0A4R5UNC0-F1
#
_entry.id   AF-A0A4R5UNC0-F1
#
_cell.length_a   1.000
_cell.length_b   1.000
_cell.length_c   1.000
_cell.angle_alpha   90.00
_cell.angle_beta   90.00
_cell.angle_gamma   90.00
#
_symmetry.space_group_name_H-M   'P 1'
#
loop_
_entity.id
_entity.type
_entity.pdbx_description
1 polymer ?
#
loop_
_entity_poly.entity_id
_entity_poly.type
_entity_poly.pdbx_seq_one_letter_code
_entity_poly.pdbx_strand_id
1 'polypeptide(L)'
;MRIALPLIVSLGMFTTMTSLSLGIGSMLPAEMGIPLPFGFGGEPASKTVLLAIMPFAILIATAVFALICKNIGTTARHPERYIILWLAVILLLSVGHGLVIRSALMSLGST
;
A
#
# COMPACT_ATOMS: atom_id res chain seq x y z
N MET A 1 23.16 -11.40 5.01
CA MET A 1 22.57 -10.20 4.35
C MET A 1 21.16 -10.47 3.76
N ARG A 2 20.33 -11.39 4.31
CA ARG A 2 19.03 -11.76 3.71
C ARG A 2 17.82 -10.90 4.16
N ILE A 3 17.94 -10.19 5.29
CA ILE A 3 16.85 -9.38 5.87
C ILE A 3 16.77 -7.95 5.28
N ALA A 4 17.88 -7.43 4.76
CA ALA A 4 17.90 -6.06 4.21
C ALA A 4 17.03 -5.93 2.95
N LEU A 5 16.96 -6.98 2.13
CA LEU A 5 16.27 -6.94 0.84
C LEU A 5 14.75 -6.74 0.99
N PRO A 6 14.02 -7.49 1.85
CA PRO A 6 12.61 -7.21 2.16
C PRO A 6 12.36 -5.77 2.62
N LEU A 7 13.24 -5.23 3.46
CA LEU A 7 13.07 -3.90 4.06
C LEU A 7 13.30 -2.79 3.04
N ILE A 8 14.33 -2.93 2.19
CA ILE A 8 14.60 -2.01 1.06
C ILE A 8 13.42 -2.01 0.09
N VAL A 9 12.89 -3.19 -0.27
CA VAL A 9 11.73 -3.30 -1.16
C VAL A 9 10.52 -2.61 -0.54
N SER A 10 10.26 -2.84 0.75
CA SER A 10 9.13 -2.23 1.46
C SER A 10 9.24 -0.70 1.49
N LEU A 11 10.43 -0.17 1.75
CA LEU A 11 10.68 1.27 1.79
C LEU A 11 10.54 1.91 0.39
N GLY A 12 11.06 1.25 -0.65
CA GLY A 12 10.88 1.68 -2.04
C GLY A 12 9.40 1.71 -2.44
N MET A 13 8.63 0.68 -2.05
CA MET A 13 7.20 0.61 -2.31
C MET A 13 6.42 1.68 -1.54
N PHE A 14 6.70 1.87 -0.25
CA PHE A 14 6.10 2.95 0.54
C PHE A 14 6.35 4.33 -0.09
N THR A 15 7.59 4.59 -0.51
CA THR A 15 7.97 5.83 -1.18
C THR A 15 7.19 6.02 -2.48
N THR A 16 7.12 4.96 -3.30
CA THR A 16 6.38 4.99 -4.57
C THR A 16 4.89 5.24 -4.36
N MET A 17 4.27 4.51 -3.43
CA MET A 17 2.85 4.67 -3.09
C MET A 17 2.55 6.07 -2.58
N THR A 18 3.41 6.61 -1.71
CA THR A 18 3.26 7.97 -1.16
C THR A 18 3.40 9.03 -2.25
N SER A 19 4.42 8.93 -3.11
CA SER A 19 4.61 9.86 -4.23
C SER A 19 3.44 9.84 -5.20
N LEU A 20 2.91 8.67 -5.56
CA LEU A 20 1.72 8.56 -6.41
C LEU A 20 0.48 9.15 -5.73
N SER A 21 0.32 8.89 -4.44
CA SER A 21 -0.82 9.39 -3.65
C SER A 21 -0.79 10.91 -3.55
N LEU A 22 0.38 11.51 -3.33
CA LEU A 22 0.56 12.97 -3.33
C LEU A 22 0.36 13.56 -4.72
N GLY A 23 0.89 12.91 -5.77
CA GLY A 23 0.75 13.36 -7.15
C GLY A 23 -0.70 13.38 -7.64
N ILE A 24 -1.49 12.36 -7.32
CA ILE A 24 -2.93 12.36 -7.61
C ILE A 24 -3.70 13.27 -6.65
N GLY A 25 -3.26 13.33 -5.40
CA GLY A 25 -3.79 14.24 -4.39
C GLY A 25 -3.69 15.71 -4.80
N SER A 26 -2.66 16.13 -5.54
CA SER A 26 -2.55 17.52 -6.02
C SER A 26 -3.43 17.81 -7.24
N MET A 27 -3.85 16.78 -7.99
CA MET A 27 -4.68 16.92 -9.19
C MET A 27 -6.18 16.90 -8.91
N LEU A 28 -6.61 16.16 -7.87
CA LEU A 28 -8.03 16.06 -7.54
C LEU A 28 -8.55 17.33 -6.83
N PRO A 29 -9.80 17.78 -7.09
CA PRO A 29 -10.44 18.84 -6.30
C PRO A 29 -10.52 18.49 -4.81
N ALA A 30 -10.52 19.50 -3.93
CA ALA A 30 -10.57 19.30 -2.47
C ALA A 30 -11.88 18.64 -2.00
N GLU A 31 -12.98 18.96 -2.68
CA GLU A 31 -14.34 18.49 -2.36
C GLU A 31 -14.72 17.17 -3.05
N MET A 32 -13.82 16.59 -3.85
CA MET A 32 -14.12 15.37 -4.62
C MET A 32 -13.96 14.13 -3.73
N GLY A 33 -15.07 13.50 -3.40
CA GLY A 33 -15.08 12.15 -2.83
C GLY A 33 -14.73 11.13 -3.92
N ILE A 34 -13.84 10.19 -3.63
CA ILE A 34 -13.43 9.18 -4.60
C ILE A 34 -14.32 7.93 -4.39
N PRO A 35 -15.04 7.45 -5.42
CA PRO A 35 -15.83 6.24 -5.30
C PRO A 35 -14.92 5.04 -5.04
N LEU A 36 -15.28 4.22 -4.05
CA LEU A 36 -14.51 3.04 -3.69
C LEU A 36 -14.52 2.02 -4.84
N PRO A 37 -13.36 1.55 -5.31
CA PRO A 37 -13.27 0.61 -6.43
C PRO A 37 -13.89 -0.76 -6.15
N PHE A 38 -14.30 -1.04 -4.91
CA PHE A 38 -14.87 -2.31 -4.48
C PHE A 38 -16.41 -2.32 -4.40
N GLY A 39 -17.08 -1.29 -4.91
CA GLY A 39 -18.54 -1.31 -5.08
C GLY A 39 -19.35 -1.43 -3.78
N PHE A 40 -18.79 -1.00 -2.64
CA PHE A 40 -19.42 -1.12 -1.32
C PHE A 40 -20.64 -0.21 -1.09
N GLY A 41 -21.27 0.33 -2.16
CA GLY A 41 -22.56 1.05 -2.11
C GLY A 41 -22.64 2.24 -1.14
N GLY A 42 -21.52 2.64 -0.55
CA GLY A 42 -21.44 3.66 0.48
C GLY A 42 -21.00 5.00 -0.08
N GLU A 43 -21.25 6.04 0.72
CA GLU A 43 -20.81 7.41 0.48
C GLU A 43 -19.35 7.47 -0.01
N PRO A 44 -19.04 8.35 -0.98
CA PRO A 44 -17.70 8.45 -1.54
C PRO A 44 -16.68 8.75 -0.44
N ALA A 45 -15.59 7.99 -0.41
CA ALA A 45 -14.60 8.14 0.65
C ALA A 45 -13.86 9.46 0.51
N SER A 46 -13.52 10.08 1.65
CA SER A 46 -12.64 11.26 1.67
C SER A 46 -11.35 10.95 0.92
N LYS A 47 -11.02 11.80 -0.06
CA LYS A 47 -9.79 11.76 -0.87
C LYS A 47 -8.54 11.51 -0.02
N THR A 48 -8.42 12.22 1.11
CA THR A 48 -7.26 12.09 2.02
C THR A 48 -7.20 10.70 2.62
N VAL A 49 -8.33 10.16 3.06
CA VAL A 49 -8.40 8.83 3.67
C VAL A 49 -8.08 7.74 2.65
N LEU A 50 -8.67 7.83 1.45
CA LEU A 50 -8.48 6.81 0.43
C LEU A 50 -7.04 6.78 -0.11
N LEU A 51 -6.41 7.95 -0.28
CA LEU A 51 -5.02 8.04 -0.74
C LEU A 51 -4.00 7.66 0.35
N ALA A 52 -4.34 7.85 1.64
CA ALA A 52 -3.45 7.51 2.75
C ALA A 52 -3.54 6.04 3.19
N ILE A 53 -4.65 5.34 2.95
CA ILE A 53 -4.89 4.01 3.51
C ILE A 53 -3.87 2.97 3.03
N MET A 54 -3.47 3.01 1.76
CA MET A 54 -2.53 2.04 1.18
C MET A 54 -1.08 2.29 1.61
N PRO A 55 -0.56 3.54 1.60
CA PRO A 55 0.72 3.85 2.24
C PRO A 55 0.78 3.47 3.73
N PHE A 56 -0.31 3.65 4.48
CA PHE A 56 -0.36 3.21 5.88
C PHE A 56 -0.38 1.68 6.00
N ALA A 57 -1.14 0.99 5.15
CA ALA A 57 -1.22 -0.46 5.16
C ALA A 57 0.14 -1.12 4.89
N ILE A 58 0.93 -0.60 3.94
CA ILE A 58 2.28 -1.14 3.69
C ILE A 58 3.23 -0.86 4.85
N LEU A 59 3.10 0.28 5.52
CA LEU A 59 3.92 0.63 6.68
C LEU A 59 3.61 -0.29 7.87
N ILE A 60 2.32 -0.53 8.16
CA ILE A 60 1.88 -1.49 9.17
C ILE A 60 2.37 -2.90 8.83
N ALA A 61 2.17 -3.35 7.60
CA ALA A 61 2.62 -4.66 7.16
C ALA A 61 4.14 -4.80 7.36
N THR A 62 4.91 -3.75 7.05
CA THR A 62 6.37 -3.74 7.16
C THR A 62 6.81 -3.77 8.62
N ALA A 63 6.11 -3.03 9.50
CA ALA A 63 6.36 -3.06 10.93
C ALA A 63 6.08 -4.45 11.52
N VAL A 64 4.97 -5.09 11.13
CA VAL A 64 4.64 -6.47 11.52
C VAL A 64 5.72 -7.44 11.04
N PHE A 65 6.16 -7.33 9.78
CA PHE A 65 7.23 -8.15 9.25
C PHE A 65 8.54 -7.98 10.03
N ALA A 66 8.93 -6.74 10.32
CA ALA A 66 10.14 -6.43 11.08
C ALA A 66 10.07 -7.00 12.52
N LEU A 67 8.92 -6.87 13.18
CA LEU A 67 8.69 -7.40 14.53
C LEU A 67 8.75 -8.93 14.56
N ILE A 68 8.11 -9.59 13.60
CA ILE A 68 8.13 -11.05 13.48
C ILE A 68 9.56 -11.52 13.16
N CYS A 69 10.28 -10.90 12.23
CA CYS A 69 11.69 -11.21 11.95
C CYS A 69 12.58 -11.05 13.18
N LYS A 70 12.37 -10.00 13.99
CA LYS A 70 13.12 -9.76 15.23
C LYS A 70 12.90 -10.89 16.24
N ASN A 71 11.65 -11.35 16.41
CA ASN A 71 11.31 -12.39 17.38
C ASN A 71 11.68 -13.81 16.91
N ILE A 72 11.68 -14.04 15.60
CA ILE A 72 11.99 -15.34 14.98
C ILE A 72 13.51 -15.54 14.77
N GLY A 73 14.32 -14.52 15.02
CA GLY A 73 15.77 -14.42 14.75
C GLY A 73 16.68 -15.54 15.28
N THR A 74 16.14 -16.60 15.89
CA THR A 74 16.90 -17.76 16.38
C THR A 74 16.25 -19.12 16.02
N THR A 75 15.02 -19.19 15.48
CA THR A 75 14.25 -20.46 15.44
C THR A 75 13.55 -20.79 14.11
N ALA A 76 13.58 -19.92 13.10
CA ALA A 76 12.91 -20.23 11.82
C ALA A 76 13.65 -21.30 11.00
N ARG A 77 13.00 -22.46 10.85
CA ARG A 77 13.45 -23.57 10.00
C ARG A 77 13.53 -23.22 8.50
N HIS A 78 12.74 -22.23 8.02
CA HIS A 78 12.68 -21.85 6.59
C HIS A 78 12.47 -20.33 6.38
N PRO A 79 13.53 -19.51 6.44
CA PRO A 79 13.42 -18.04 6.28
C PRO A 79 12.96 -17.60 4.88
N GLU A 80 13.15 -18.43 3.86
CA GLU A 80 12.77 -18.13 2.47
C GLU A 80 11.26 -18.11 2.23
N ARG A 81 10.50 -19.03 2.85
CA ARG A 81 9.03 -19.04 2.77
C ARG A 81 8.42 -17.77 3.35
N TYR A 82 9.04 -17.26 4.41
CA TYR A 82 8.62 -16.02 5.06
C TYR A 82 8.83 -14.80 4.15
N ILE A 83 9.98 -14.74 3.46
CA ILE A 83 10.26 -13.69 2.47
C ILE A 83 9.30 -13.77 1.28
N ILE A 84 8.98 -14.97 0.78
CA ILE A 84 8.03 -15.15 -0.33
C ILE A 84 6.64 -14.67 0.07
N LEU A 85 6.15 -15.08 1.25
CA LEU A 85 4.84 -14.66 1.75
C LEU A 85 4.79 -13.13 1.95
N TRP A 86 5.88 -12.54 2.41
CA TRP A 86 6.02 -11.09 2.53
C TRP A 86 5.94 -10.38 1.18
N LEU A 87 6.69 -10.85 0.18
CA LEU A 87 6.63 -10.30 -1.17
C LEU A 87 5.23 -10.43 -1.78
N ALA A 88 4.53 -11.53 -1.52
CA ALA A 88 3.14 -11.72 -1.94
C ALA A 88 2.19 -10.69 -1.31
N VAL A 89 2.37 -10.37 -0.02
CA VAL A 89 1.60 -9.31 0.67
C VAL A 89 1.87 -7.94 0.05
N ILE A 90 3.14 -7.58 -0.19
CA ILE A 90 3.51 -6.32 -0.85
C ILE A 90 2.88 -6.25 -2.25
N LEU A 91 2.92 -7.34 -3.01
CA LEU A 91 2.34 -7.40 -4.34
C LEU A 91 0.82 -7.15 -4.30
N LEU A 92 0.10 -7.81 -3.40
CA LEU A 92 -1.34 -7.60 -3.21
C LEU A 92 -1.67 -6.16 -2.85
N LEU A 93 -0.91 -5.56 -1.92
CA LEU A 93 -1.05 -4.15 -1.56
C LEU A 93 -0.76 -3.22 -2.74
N SER A 94 0.25 -3.54 -3.55
CA SER A 94 0.58 -2.78 -4.76
C SER A 94 -0.54 -2.81 -5.79
N VAL A 95 -1.13 -3.99 -6.03
CA VAL A 95 -2.26 -4.14 -6.96
C VAL A 95 -3.46 -3.35 -6.42
N GLY A 96 -3.76 -3.47 -5.12
CA GLY A 96 -4.81 -2.68 -4.47
C GLY A 96 -4.62 -1.18 -4.62
N HIS A 97 -3.40 -0.67 -4.39
CA HIS A 97 -3.07 0.74 -4.59
C HIS A 97 -3.23 1.18 -6.04
N GLY A 98 -2.80 0.35 -7.00
CA GLY A 98 -3.00 0.61 -8.42
C GLY A 98 -4.48 0.75 -8.80
N LEU A 99 -5.36 -0.05 -8.19
CA LEU A 99 -6.82 0.08 -8.39
C LEU A 99 -7.37 1.38 -7.82
N VAL A 100 -6.91 1.82 -6.65
CA VAL A 100 -7.27 3.11 -6.03
C VAL A 100 -6.82 4.28 -6.90
N ILE A 101 -5.59 4.24 -7.40
CA ILE A 101 -5.07 5.25 -8.32
C ILE A 101 -5.88 5.27 -9.61
N ARG A 102 -6.21 4.11 -10.17
CA ARG A 102 -7.03 4.02 -11.39
C ARG A 102 -8.43 4.61 -11.18
N SER A 103 -9.10 4.32 -10.06
CA SER A 103 -10.42 4.89 -9.78
C SER A 103 -10.37 6.41 -9.60
N ALA A 104 -9.33 6.92 -8.94
CA ALA A 104 -9.08 8.35 -8.83
C ALA A 104 -8.86 9.02 -10.20
N LEU A 105 -8.09 8.39 -11.09
CA LEU A 105 -7.88 8.90 -12.46
C LEU A 105 -9.16 8.89 -13.29
N MET A 106 -9.98 7.85 -13.20
CA MET A 106 -11.28 7.82 -13.89
C MET A 106 -12.22 8.92 -13.40
N SER A 107 -12.21 9.22 -12.10
CA SER A 107 -12.98 10.32 -11.51
C SER A 107 -12.54 11.69 -12.03
N LEU A 108 -11.25 11.84 -12.36
CA LEU A 108 -10.69 13.06 -12.95
C LEU A 108 -11.07 13.22 -14.43
N GLY A 109 -11.20 12.11 -15.17
CA GLY A 109 -11.59 12.13 -16.58
C GLY A 109 -13.09 12.31 -16.83
N SER A 110 -13.92 12.20 -15.79
CA SER A 110 -15.37 12.41 -15.86
C SER A 110 -15.83 13.84 -15.53
N THR A 111 -14.92 14.72 -15.12
CA THR A 111 -15.15 16.17 -14.95
C THR A 111 -14.73 16.94 -16.19
#